data_AF-A0A835S6D4-F1
#
_entry.id   AF-A0A835S6D4-F1
#
_cell.length_a   1.000
_cell.length_b   1.000
_cell.length_c   1.000
_cell.angle_alpha   90.00
_cell.angle_beta   90.00
_cell.angle_gamma   90.00
#
_symmetry.space_group_name_H-M   'P 1'
#
loop_
_entity.id
_entity.type
_entity.pdbx_description
1 polymer ?
#
loop_
_entity_poly.entity_id
_entity_poly.type
_entity_poly.pdbx_seq_one_letter_code
_entity_poly.pdbx_strand_id
1 'polypeptide(L)'
;MATTFSGLNIHQIPAVFPIFQRPVFSEFRRTAAAIKPTTPRNFAVRSRLVEHGAAEGIGEAFNLDELVDFLNEDLPHLFDDQGIDRSMYEDRVRFRDPITRHDTIDGYLFNIRLLRFLFSPEFYLHRVWKTGPHEITTRWTMVMKFVLLPWKPKLVFTGMSIMGINCRTGKFCSHVDLWDSIQNNEYFSLEGLLDVVRQLRIYITPDLETPDFLILKRTAKFEVRRYASFIVAETKGDELSGSSGFREVAGYIFGKNSTMETFPMTTPVFTVANDTELSEVSIQIVLPKEKELSKHRNI
;
A
#
# COMPACT_ATOMS: atom_id res chain seq x y z
N MET A 1 -24.88 -69.22 17.80
CA MET A 1 -23.83 -70.03 17.15
C MET A 1 -22.98 -69.11 16.29
N ALA A 2 -21.69 -69.09 16.59
CA ALA A 2 -20.69 -68.32 15.88
C ALA A 2 -20.31 -69.00 14.57
N THR A 3 -19.89 -68.23 13.57
CA THR A 3 -18.75 -68.61 12.73
C THR A 3 -17.99 -67.35 12.32
N THR A 4 -16.74 -67.32 12.74
CA THR A 4 -15.72 -66.28 12.56
C THR A 4 -14.78 -66.70 11.42
N PHE A 5 -13.99 -65.72 10.95
CA PHE A 5 -12.69 -65.74 10.25
C PHE A 5 -12.75 -64.98 8.91
N SER A 6 -11.79 -64.18 8.47
CA SER A 6 -10.71 -63.35 9.02
C SER A 6 -9.94 -62.84 7.79
N GLY A 7 -9.42 -61.61 7.76
CA GLY A 7 -8.44 -61.24 6.75
C GLY A 7 -8.28 -59.73 6.55
N LEU A 8 -7.21 -59.21 7.14
CA LEU A 8 -6.70 -57.84 7.03
C LEU A 8 -6.36 -57.43 5.58
N ASN A 9 -6.63 -56.18 5.21
CA ASN A 9 -5.56 -55.22 4.88
C ASN A 9 -6.14 -53.79 4.79
N ILE A 10 -5.66 -52.94 5.71
CA ILE A 10 -5.95 -51.50 5.81
C ILE A 10 -4.71 -50.77 5.33
N HIS A 11 -4.86 -49.87 4.35
CA HIS A 11 -3.90 -48.78 4.13
C HIS A 11 -4.64 -47.45 4.09
N GLN A 12 -4.51 -46.71 5.19
CA GLN A 12 -4.72 -45.26 5.27
C GLN A 12 -3.49 -44.55 4.70
N ILE A 13 -3.72 -43.56 3.84
CA ILE A 13 -2.72 -42.57 3.44
C ILE A 13 -3.06 -41.27 4.19
N PRO A 14 -2.15 -40.70 4.98
CA PRO A 14 -2.43 -39.55 5.83
C PRO A 14 -2.37 -38.23 5.04
N ALA A 15 -3.26 -37.31 5.43
CA ALA A 15 -3.26 -35.91 5.06
C ALA A 15 -1.99 -35.19 5.56
N VAL A 16 -1.36 -34.41 4.69
CA VAL A 16 -0.27 -33.49 5.04
C VAL A 16 -0.81 -32.06 4.96
N PHE A 17 -1.09 -31.48 6.13
CA PHE A 17 -1.26 -30.04 6.36
C PHE A 17 0.00 -29.49 7.08
N PRO A 18 0.22 -28.17 7.08
CA PRO A 18 1.55 -27.56 7.07
C PRO A 18 2.22 -27.53 8.45
N ILE A 19 3.55 -27.41 8.41
CA ILE A 19 4.42 -27.28 9.56
C ILE A 19 4.18 -25.91 10.22
N PHE A 20 3.36 -25.89 11.26
CA PHE A 20 3.37 -24.86 12.30
C PHE A 20 4.49 -25.22 13.30
N GLN A 21 5.62 -24.52 13.25
CA GLN A 21 6.62 -24.63 14.32
C GLN A 21 6.11 -23.89 15.56
N ARG A 22 5.81 -24.63 16.62
CA ARG A 22 5.65 -24.08 17.97
C ARG A 22 7.02 -23.62 18.49
N PRO A 23 7.12 -22.49 19.22
CA PRO A 23 8.36 -22.11 19.87
C PRO A 23 8.66 -23.05 21.05
N VAL A 24 9.87 -23.59 21.08
CA VAL A 24 10.41 -24.31 22.23
C VAL A 24 10.89 -23.27 23.24
N PHE A 25 10.24 -23.20 24.40
CA PHE A 25 10.77 -22.50 25.56
C PHE A 25 11.91 -23.35 26.15
N SER A 26 13.15 -22.91 25.99
CA SER A 26 14.29 -23.40 26.77
C SER A 26 14.56 -22.45 27.93
N GLU A 27 14.42 -22.95 29.16
CA GLU A 27 14.89 -22.26 30.37
C GLU A 27 16.39 -22.01 30.28
N PHE A 28 16.80 -20.75 30.11
CA PHE A 28 18.18 -20.34 30.31
C PHE A 28 18.33 -19.70 31.69
N ARG A 29 18.97 -20.45 32.57
CA ARG A 29 19.51 -20.06 33.87
C ARG A 29 20.46 -18.85 33.67
N ARG A 30 20.08 -17.66 34.14
CA ARG A 30 20.96 -16.48 34.16
C ARG A 30 21.80 -16.47 35.44
N THR A 31 23.09 -16.71 35.28
CA THR A 31 24.14 -16.29 36.23
C THR A 31 24.26 -14.76 36.17
N ALA A 32 24.19 -14.10 37.32
CA ALA A 32 24.39 -12.67 37.45
C ALA A 32 25.88 -12.32 37.30
N ALA A 33 26.22 -11.54 36.27
CA ALA A 33 27.51 -10.83 36.18
C ALA A 33 27.21 -9.33 36.03
N ALA A 34 27.75 -8.55 36.96
CA ALA A 34 27.52 -7.12 37.09
C ALA A 34 28.07 -6.33 35.89
N ILE A 35 27.21 -5.58 35.21
CA ILE A 35 27.57 -4.60 34.18
C ILE A 35 27.40 -3.21 34.79
N LYS A 36 28.48 -2.43 34.80
CA LYS A 36 28.51 -1.04 35.28
C LYS A 36 27.62 -0.12 34.43
N PRO A 37 26.98 0.91 35.02
CA PRO A 37 26.13 1.81 34.26
C PRO A 37 26.96 2.78 33.42
N THR A 38 26.83 2.70 32.10
CA THR A 38 27.31 3.73 31.15
C THR A 38 26.21 4.77 30.95
N THR A 39 26.51 6.00 31.35
CA THR A 39 25.71 7.22 31.22
C THR A 39 25.34 7.50 29.75
N PRO A 40 24.12 7.98 29.45
CA PRO A 40 23.79 8.43 28.10
C PRO A 40 24.56 9.72 27.77
N ARG A 41 25.32 9.70 26.68
CA ARG A 41 25.93 10.90 26.09
C ARG A 41 24.81 11.76 25.51
N ASN A 42 24.54 12.90 26.17
CA ASN A 42 23.79 14.02 25.61
C ASN A 42 24.46 14.49 24.31
N PHE A 43 23.84 14.21 23.16
CA PHE A 43 24.09 15.00 21.96
C PHE A 43 23.24 16.26 22.06
N ALA A 44 23.76 17.23 22.82
CA ALA A 44 23.32 18.61 22.73
C ALA A 44 23.78 19.14 21.35
N VAL A 45 22.88 19.14 20.37
CA VAL A 45 23.08 19.91 19.14
C VAL A 45 23.05 21.39 19.55
N ARG A 46 24.26 21.95 19.63
CA ARG A 46 24.55 23.32 19.99
C ARG A 46 24.04 24.23 18.88
N SER A 47 22.78 24.65 18.98
CA SER A 47 22.24 25.80 18.26
C SER A 47 23.03 27.04 18.65
N ARG A 48 23.96 27.49 17.80
CA ARG A 48 24.45 28.88 17.76
C ARG A 48 24.88 29.26 16.34
N LEU A 49 24.53 30.51 16.01
CA LEU A 49 24.68 31.25 14.74
C LEU A 49 23.53 30.92 13.77
N VAL A 50 22.47 31.72 13.69
CA VAL A 50 22.49 33.16 13.40
C VAL A 50 21.46 33.93 14.25
N GLU A 51 21.93 34.70 15.23
CA GLU A 51 21.32 36.00 15.53
C GLU A 51 22.05 36.99 14.62
N HIS A 52 21.34 37.56 13.65
CA HIS A 52 21.54 38.91 13.10
C HIS A 52 20.42 39.18 12.09
N GLY A 53 19.72 40.28 12.31
CA GLY A 53 18.80 40.89 11.35
C GLY A 53 17.33 40.62 11.66
N ALA A 54 16.69 41.60 12.30
CA ALA A 54 15.27 41.82 12.09
C ALA A 54 15.01 41.81 10.59
N ALA A 55 14.31 40.79 10.09
CA ALA A 55 13.88 40.72 8.71
C ALA A 55 12.64 41.61 8.56
N GLU A 56 12.89 42.92 8.42
CA GLU A 56 11.99 43.79 7.70
C GLU A 56 11.92 43.30 6.24
N GLY A 57 10.69 43.04 5.79
CA GLY A 57 10.41 42.45 4.49
C GLY A 57 9.26 41.46 4.61
N ILE A 58 8.11 41.93 5.07
CA ILE A 58 6.85 41.18 5.00
C ILE A 58 6.49 41.16 3.51
N GLY A 59 7.04 40.18 2.77
CA GLY A 59 6.43 39.74 1.52
C GLY A 59 4.99 39.33 1.81
N GLU A 60 4.08 39.53 0.86
CA GLU A 60 2.66 39.19 1.00
C GLU A 60 2.50 37.88 1.79
N ALA A 61 1.74 37.94 2.88
CA ALA A 61 1.46 36.77 3.69
C ALA A 61 0.69 35.77 2.82
N PHE A 62 1.42 34.85 2.20
CA PHE A 62 0.83 33.80 1.38
C PHE A 62 -0.08 32.94 2.25
N ASN A 63 -1.24 32.60 1.71
CA ASN A 63 -2.23 31.84 2.41
C ASN A 63 -1.95 30.34 2.23
N LEU A 64 -1.58 29.64 3.31
CA LEU A 64 -1.32 28.21 3.24
C LEU A 64 -2.57 27.41 2.82
N ASP A 65 -3.77 27.90 3.11
CA ASP A 65 -5.00 27.19 2.72
C ASP A 65 -5.18 27.25 1.19
N GLU A 66 -4.88 28.39 0.55
CA GLU A 66 -4.87 28.50 -0.92
C GLU A 66 -3.82 27.58 -1.55
N LEU A 67 -2.66 27.43 -0.92
CA LEU A 67 -1.62 26.50 -1.40
C LEU A 67 -2.03 25.03 -1.21
N VAL A 68 -2.80 24.70 -0.16
CA VAL A 68 -3.38 23.37 0.02
C VAL A 68 -4.40 23.09 -1.07
N ASP A 69 -5.28 24.04 -1.36
CA ASP A 69 -6.29 23.92 -2.42
C ASP A 69 -5.62 23.77 -3.79
N PHE A 70 -4.61 24.61 -4.08
CA PHE A 70 -3.77 24.46 -5.28
C PHE A 70 -3.20 23.05 -5.42
N LEU A 71 -2.60 22.48 -4.35
CA LEU A 71 -2.03 21.13 -4.43
C LEU A 71 -3.10 20.04 -4.61
N ASN A 72 -4.31 20.24 -4.10
CA ASN A 72 -5.42 19.30 -4.34
C ASN A 72 -5.85 19.31 -5.81
N GLU A 73 -5.76 20.45 -6.49
CA GLU A 73 -6.11 20.59 -7.90
C GLU A 73 -4.96 20.17 -8.82
N ASP A 74 -3.72 20.57 -8.52
CA ASP A 74 -2.56 20.42 -9.42
C ASP A 74 -1.93 19.02 -9.39
N LEU A 75 -1.76 18.41 -8.21
CA LEU A 75 -1.06 17.12 -8.10
C LEU A 75 -1.77 15.94 -8.79
N PRO A 76 -3.11 15.85 -8.88
CA PRO A 76 -3.78 14.85 -9.71
C PRO A 76 -3.35 14.89 -11.18
N HIS A 77 -2.92 16.05 -11.68
CA HIS A 77 -2.48 16.26 -13.07
C HIS A 77 -0.99 15.94 -13.29
N LEU A 78 -0.27 15.44 -12.27
CA LEU A 78 1.17 15.19 -12.31
C LEU A 78 1.66 14.41 -13.54
N PHE A 79 0.86 13.47 -14.05
CA PHE A 79 1.22 12.61 -15.17
C PHE A 79 0.29 12.69 -16.39
N ASP A 80 -0.65 13.63 -16.42
CA ASP A 80 -1.52 13.83 -17.57
C ASP A 80 -0.99 14.96 -18.49
N ASP A 81 -1.83 15.40 -19.43
CA ASP A 81 -1.47 16.40 -20.42
C ASP A 81 -1.52 17.84 -19.89
N GLN A 82 -2.23 18.07 -18.77
CA GLN A 82 -2.20 19.35 -18.08
C GLN A 82 -0.86 19.52 -17.35
N GLY A 83 -0.40 18.49 -16.65
CA GLY A 83 0.86 18.53 -15.91
C GLY A 83 0.81 19.48 -14.71
N ILE A 84 2.00 19.77 -14.17
CA ILE A 84 2.19 20.62 -12.98
C ILE A 84 2.39 22.09 -13.41
N ASP A 85 1.71 23.02 -12.72
CA ASP A 85 1.95 24.44 -12.93
C ASP A 85 3.31 24.88 -12.35
N ARG A 86 4.27 25.08 -13.26
CA ARG A 86 5.62 25.57 -12.95
C ARG A 86 5.60 26.91 -12.19
N SER A 87 4.60 27.76 -12.41
CA SER A 87 4.57 29.14 -11.89
C SER A 87 4.61 29.19 -10.35
N MET A 88 4.09 28.14 -9.71
CA MET A 88 3.99 27.98 -8.25
C MET A 88 5.27 27.44 -7.59
N TYR A 89 6.27 27.07 -8.37
CA TYR A 89 7.55 26.54 -7.89
C TYR A 89 8.69 27.53 -8.09
N GLU A 90 9.70 27.47 -7.22
CA GLU A 90 10.96 28.19 -7.46
C GLU A 90 11.79 27.50 -8.53
N ASP A 91 12.57 28.26 -9.30
CA ASP A 91 13.47 27.68 -10.30
C ASP A 91 14.48 26.70 -9.66
N ARG A 92 14.90 26.99 -8.43
CA ARG A 92 15.81 26.16 -7.59
C ARG A 92 15.08 25.36 -6.52
N VAL A 93 13.94 24.77 -6.87
CA VAL A 93 13.25 23.81 -6.01
C VAL A 93 14.07 22.53 -5.84
N ARG A 94 14.16 22.06 -4.59
CA ARG A 94 14.87 20.81 -4.25
C ARG A 94 13.90 19.65 -4.17
N PHE A 95 13.95 18.75 -5.15
CA PHE A 95 13.25 17.47 -5.13
C PHE A 95 14.16 16.37 -4.61
N ARG A 96 13.67 15.60 -3.65
CA ARG A 96 14.38 14.47 -3.04
C ARG A 96 13.42 13.32 -2.89
N ASP A 97 13.80 12.17 -3.41
CA ASP A 97 13.16 10.90 -3.09
C ASP A 97 14.26 9.86 -2.76
N PRO A 98 13.91 8.64 -2.33
CA PRO A 98 14.90 7.63 -1.94
C PRO A 98 15.89 7.22 -3.05
N ILE A 99 15.53 7.37 -4.32
CA ILE A 99 16.30 6.90 -5.49
C ILE A 99 16.64 8.00 -6.51
N THR A 100 16.02 9.17 -6.46
CA THR A 100 16.27 10.33 -7.35
C THR A 100 16.44 11.63 -6.57
N ARG A 101 17.17 12.58 -7.18
CA ARG A 101 17.32 13.95 -6.67
C ARG A 101 17.40 14.94 -7.81
N HIS A 102 16.73 16.08 -7.65
CA HIS A 102 16.81 17.21 -8.56
C HIS A 102 16.88 18.52 -7.79
N ASP A 103 17.66 19.48 -8.28
CA ASP A 103 17.83 20.80 -7.65
C ASP A 103 17.24 21.95 -8.49
N THR A 104 16.45 21.58 -9.50
CA THR A 104 15.76 22.51 -10.40
C THR A 104 14.39 21.98 -10.75
N ILE A 105 13.45 22.88 -11.03
CA ILE A 105 12.11 22.52 -11.51
C ILE A 105 12.18 21.85 -12.90
N ASP A 106 13.13 22.26 -13.75
CA ASP A 106 13.35 21.63 -15.06
C ASP A 106 13.75 20.16 -14.94
N GLY A 107 14.66 19.84 -14.01
CA GLY A 107 15.09 18.47 -13.76
C GLY A 107 13.93 17.58 -13.30
N TYR A 108 13.05 18.11 -12.47
CA TYR A 108 11.85 17.41 -12.01
C TYR A 108 10.83 17.17 -13.13
N LEU A 109 10.51 18.20 -13.92
CA LEU A 109 9.60 18.07 -15.06
C LEU A 109 10.15 17.11 -16.12
N PHE A 110 11.48 17.09 -16.33
CA PHE A 110 12.12 16.09 -17.17
C PHE A 110 11.94 14.67 -16.62
N ASN A 111 12.10 14.47 -15.31
CA ASN A 111 11.89 13.18 -14.66
C ASN A 111 10.44 12.68 -14.82
N ILE A 112 9.45 13.55 -14.62
CA ILE A 112 8.03 13.23 -14.86
C ILE A 112 7.83 12.77 -16.31
N ARG A 113 8.37 13.50 -17.30
CA ARG A 113 8.27 13.12 -18.72
C ARG A 113 8.93 11.78 -19.01
N LEU A 114 10.09 11.52 -18.43
CA LEU A 114 10.78 10.23 -18.55
C LEU A 114 9.93 9.10 -17.96
N LEU A 115 9.33 9.30 -16.79
CA LEU A 115 8.44 8.30 -16.17
C LEU A 115 7.18 8.05 -17.01
N ARG A 116 6.56 9.09 -17.58
CA ARG A 116 5.43 8.94 -18.53
C ARG A 116 5.80 8.17 -19.78
N PHE A 117 7.06 8.26 -20.21
CA PHE A 117 7.54 7.51 -21.37
C PHE A 117 7.82 6.03 -21.03
N LEU A 118 8.39 5.75 -19.87
CA LEU A 118 8.80 4.41 -19.45
C LEU A 118 7.66 3.60 -18.79
N PHE A 119 6.65 4.26 -18.26
CA PHE A 119 5.56 3.65 -17.49
C PHE A 119 4.20 4.21 -17.93
N SER A 120 3.11 3.52 -17.58
CA SER A 120 1.77 4.10 -17.50
C SER A 120 1.48 4.47 -16.03
N PRO A 121 1.86 5.67 -15.59
CA PRO A 121 1.66 6.12 -14.22
C PRO A 121 0.19 6.49 -13.96
N GLU A 122 -0.32 6.09 -12.80
CA GLU A 122 -1.56 6.55 -12.22
C GLU A 122 -1.24 7.12 -10.83
N PHE A 123 -1.60 8.37 -10.58
CA PHE A 123 -1.36 9.05 -9.31
C PHE A 123 -2.67 9.30 -8.58
N TYR A 124 -2.73 8.88 -7.32
CA TYR A 124 -3.88 9.01 -6.44
C TYR A 124 -3.49 9.87 -5.24
N LEU A 125 -4.00 11.09 -5.20
CA LEU A 125 -3.89 11.97 -4.05
C LEU A 125 -4.97 11.63 -3.03
N HIS A 126 -4.57 11.26 -1.81
CA HIS A 126 -5.52 10.88 -0.76
C HIS A 126 -5.85 12.03 0.19
N ARG A 127 -4.86 12.87 0.47
CA ARG A 127 -4.99 13.98 1.42
C ARG A 127 -3.87 14.99 1.23
N VAL A 128 -4.21 16.26 1.46
CA VAL A 128 -3.27 17.37 1.63
C VAL A 128 -3.58 18.06 2.94
N TRP A 129 -2.57 18.38 3.75
CA TRP A 129 -2.76 19.11 5.00
C TRP A 129 -1.51 19.89 5.40
N LYS A 130 -1.70 20.98 6.14
CA LYS A 130 -0.63 21.80 6.71
C LYS A 130 0.07 21.04 7.84
N THR A 131 1.39 20.95 7.80
CA THR A 131 2.21 20.30 8.85
C THR A 131 3.10 21.28 9.60
N GLY A 132 3.33 22.47 9.05
CA GLY A 132 4.09 23.53 9.68
C GLY A 132 3.72 24.91 9.14
N PRO A 133 4.36 25.98 9.64
CA PRO A 133 4.06 27.35 9.22
C PRO A 133 4.37 27.61 7.74
N HIS A 134 5.30 26.85 7.17
CA HIS A 134 5.75 26.97 5.77
C HIS A 134 5.89 25.58 5.14
N GLU A 135 5.06 24.64 5.56
CA GLU A 135 5.15 23.25 5.18
C GLU A 135 3.75 22.64 5.00
N ILE A 136 3.56 21.99 3.85
CA ILE A 136 2.36 21.22 3.52
C ILE A 136 2.79 19.78 3.28
N THR A 137 2.07 18.83 3.85
CA THR A 137 2.29 17.41 3.59
C THR A 137 1.14 16.82 2.79
N THR A 138 1.49 15.96 1.83
CA THR A 138 0.53 15.21 1.03
C THR A 138 0.66 13.72 1.30
N ARG A 139 -0.44 12.98 1.11
CA ARG A 139 -0.50 11.53 1.18
C ARG A 139 -0.94 11.02 -0.18
N TRP A 140 -0.18 10.09 -0.75
CA TRP A 140 -0.42 9.66 -2.13
C TRP A 140 -0.17 8.18 -2.34
N THR A 141 -0.66 7.69 -3.48
CA THR A 141 -0.32 6.40 -4.04
C THR A 141 -0.04 6.57 -5.52
N MET A 142 1.10 6.04 -5.95
CA MET A 142 1.55 6.07 -7.32
C MET A 142 1.63 4.64 -7.83
N VAL A 143 0.89 4.34 -8.88
CA VAL A 143 0.91 3.04 -9.55
C VAL A 143 1.62 3.24 -10.88
N MET A 144 2.75 2.57 -11.09
CA MET A 144 3.50 2.62 -12.34
C MET A 144 3.46 1.25 -13.01
N LYS A 145 2.80 1.15 -14.17
CA LYS A 145 2.87 -0.07 -15.00
C LYS A 145 4.02 0.07 -15.98
N PHE A 146 5.05 -0.78 -15.87
CA PHE A 146 6.20 -0.66 -16.75
C PHE A 146 5.89 -1.19 -18.16
N VAL A 147 5.99 -0.34 -19.18
CA VAL A 147 5.47 -0.69 -20.52
C VAL A 147 6.48 -1.40 -21.42
N LEU A 148 7.77 -1.35 -21.07
CA LEU A 148 8.85 -1.92 -21.91
C LEU A 148 9.04 -3.43 -21.74
N LEU A 149 8.49 -4.04 -20.69
CA LEU A 149 8.61 -5.49 -20.46
C LEU A 149 7.33 -6.23 -20.88
N PRO A 150 7.44 -7.43 -21.48
CA PRO A 150 6.28 -8.18 -21.98
C PRO A 150 5.20 -8.47 -20.93
N TRP A 151 5.59 -8.68 -19.66
CA TRP A 151 4.66 -8.99 -18.56
C TRP A 151 4.12 -7.75 -17.84
N LYS A 152 4.45 -6.54 -18.30
CA LYS A 152 3.95 -5.25 -17.82
C LYS A 152 3.85 -5.16 -16.28
N PRO A 153 4.97 -5.30 -15.53
CA PRO A 153 4.92 -5.35 -14.07
C PRO A 153 4.31 -4.07 -13.51
N LYS A 154 3.42 -4.24 -12.53
CA LYS A 154 2.74 -3.16 -11.82
C LYS A 154 3.53 -2.84 -10.54
N LEU A 155 4.25 -1.73 -10.56
CA LEU A 155 4.87 -1.16 -9.39
C LEU A 155 3.84 -0.27 -8.69
N VAL A 156 3.78 -0.34 -7.38
CA VAL A 156 2.99 0.56 -6.55
C VAL A 156 3.96 1.29 -5.64
N PHE A 157 3.68 2.52 -5.26
CA PHE A 157 4.42 3.25 -4.25
C PHE A 157 3.40 4.01 -3.44
N THR A 158 3.54 3.97 -2.12
CA THR A 158 2.72 4.81 -1.23
C THR A 158 3.65 5.58 -0.34
N GLY A 159 3.24 6.80 -0.01
CA GLY A 159 4.14 7.68 0.68
C GLY A 159 3.50 8.98 1.12
N MET A 160 4.38 9.86 1.59
CA MET A 160 4.06 11.24 1.87
C MET A 160 5.05 12.14 1.13
N SER A 161 4.58 13.28 0.64
CA SER A 161 5.44 14.35 0.13
C SER A 161 5.42 15.51 1.10
N ILE A 162 6.58 15.95 1.56
CA ILE A 162 6.73 17.14 2.37
C ILE A 162 7.13 18.30 1.46
N MET A 163 6.23 19.27 1.34
CA MET A 163 6.35 20.45 0.48
C MET A 163 6.78 21.64 1.33
N GLY A 164 7.99 22.14 1.09
CA GLY A 164 8.51 23.34 1.75
C GLY A 164 8.20 24.58 0.93
N ILE A 165 7.78 25.64 1.62
CA ILE A 165 7.37 26.90 1.01
C ILE A 165 8.38 27.99 1.39
N ASN A 166 8.80 28.79 0.42
CA ASN A 166 9.64 29.95 0.70
C ASN A 166 8.78 31.10 1.23
N CYS A 167 9.09 31.54 2.45
CA CYS A 167 8.34 32.56 3.16
C CYS A 167 8.29 33.93 2.45
N ARG A 168 9.25 34.20 1.56
CA ARG A 168 9.40 35.49 0.87
C ARG A 168 8.66 35.52 -0.46
N THR A 169 8.59 34.39 -1.15
CA THR A 169 8.05 34.28 -2.51
C THR A 169 6.69 33.61 -2.56
N GLY A 170 6.30 32.90 -1.49
CA GLY A 170 5.08 32.09 -1.45
C GLY A 170 5.13 30.84 -2.32
N LYS A 171 6.28 30.54 -2.95
CA LYS A 171 6.46 29.43 -3.88
C LYS A 171 7.02 28.18 -3.21
N PHE A 172 6.76 27.03 -3.79
CA PHE A 172 7.36 25.76 -3.36
C PHE A 172 8.85 25.74 -3.67
N CYS A 173 9.67 25.56 -2.64
CA CYS A 173 11.14 25.56 -2.71
C CYS A 173 11.76 24.19 -2.37
N SER A 174 10.99 23.25 -1.83
CA SER A 174 11.42 21.86 -1.66
C SER A 174 10.28 20.87 -1.71
N HIS A 175 10.60 19.66 -2.13
CA HIS A 175 9.71 18.51 -2.21
C HIS A 175 10.50 17.29 -1.75
N VAL A 176 10.10 16.71 -0.62
CA VAL A 176 10.73 15.49 -0.09
C VAL A 176 9.72 14.36 -0.08
N ASP A 177 9.95 13.35 -0.91
CA ASP A 177 9.13 12.14 -0.99
C ASP A 177 9.65 11.04 -0.07
N LEU A 178 8.75 10.57 0.79
CA LEU A 178 8.98 9.50 1.75
C LEU A 178 8.13 8.29 1.36
N TRP A 179 8.74 7.12 1.23
CA TRP A 179 8.08 5.87 0.89
C TRP A 179 7.77 5.06 2.15
N ASP A 180 6.54 4.56 2.25
CA ASP A 180 6.11 3.72 3.38
C ASP A 180 6.77 2.32 3.38
N SER A 181 7.26 1.87 2.22
CA SER A 181 7.84 0.52 2.05
C SER A 181 9.25 0.38 2.61
N ILE A 182 9.91 1.50 2.95
CA ILE A 182 11.31 1.52 3.36
C ILE A 182 11.51 2.28 4.66
N GLN A 183 12.57 1.95 5.40
CA GLN A 183 12.95 2.67 6.61
C GLN A 183 13.88 3.84 6.27
N ASN A 184 14.89 3.62 5.43
CA ASN A 184 15.81 4.67 5.03
C ASN A 184 15.28 5.43 3.81
N ASN A 185 14.76 6.62 4.05
CA ASN A 185 14.25 7.52 3.02
C ASN A 185 15.28 8.57 2.56
N GLU A 186 16.49 8.55 3.09
CA GLU A 186 17.54 9.45 2.63
C GLU A 186 18.07 9.04 1.25
N TYR A 187 18.24 10.00 0.36
CA TYR A 187 18.89 9.78 -0.92
C TYR A 187 20.40 9.55 -0.70
N PHE A 188 21.04 8.51 -1.24
CA PHE A 188 20.50 7.41 -2.04
C PHE A 188 20.22 6.18 -1.17
N SER A 189 19.03 5.59 -1.29
CA SER A 189 18.58 4.44 -0.51
C SER A 189 18.65 3.15 -1.32
N LEU A 190 19.55 2.24 -0.90
CA LEU A 190 19.61 0.88 -1.45
C LEU A 190 18.33 0.08 -1.17
N GLU A 191 17.64 0.38 -0.07
CA GLU A 191 16.36 -0.24 0.28
C GLU A 191 15.29 0.14 -0.74
N GLY A 192 15.22 1.42 -1.12
CA GLY A 192 14.33 1.92 -2.17
C GLY A 192 14.60 1.27 -3.51
N LEU A 193 15.87 1.20 -3.93
CA LEU A 193 16.24 0.53 -5.18
C LEU A 193 15.84 -0.96 -5.17
N LEU A 194 16.09 -1.66 -4.06
CA LEU A 194 15.74 -3.07 -3.94
C LEU A 194 14.22 -3.30 -3.95
N ASP A 195 13.43 -2.38 -3.37
CA ASP A 195 11.96 -2.41 -3.43
C ASP A 195 11.45 -2.31 -4.88
N VAL A 196 12.05 -1.44 -5.70
CA VAL A 196 11.75 -1.33 -7.13
C VAL A 196 12.07 -2.64 -7.85
N VAL A 197 13.29 -3.17 -7.67
CA VAL A 197 13.75 -4.41 -8.32
C VAL A 197 12.87 -5.60 -7.93
N ARG A 198 12.42 -5.66 -6.67
CA ARG A 198 11.54 -6.72 -6.18
C ARG A 198 10.19 -6.71 -6.88
N GLN A 199 9.62 -5.52 -7.11
CA GLN A 199 8.32 -5.36 -7.78
C GLN A 199 8.36 -5.67 -9.29
N LEU A 200 9.54 -5.63 -9.92
CA LEU A 200 9.71 -5.99 -11.33
C LEU A 200 9.66 -7.51 -11.59
N ARG A 201 9.73 -8.34 -10.55
CA ARG A 201 9.74 -9.80 -10.67
C ARG A 201 8.41 -10.33 -11.21
N ILE A 202 8.48 -11.41 -11.97
CA ILE A 202 7.30 -12.13 -12.46
C ILE A 202 6.68 -12.89 -11.26
N TYR A 203 5.44 -12.57 -10.93
CA TYR A 203 4.63 -13.35 -10.00
C TYR A 203 3.69 -14.24 -10.80
N ILE A 204 3.83 -15.56 -10.66
CA ILE A 204 2.92 -16.53 -11.28
C ILE A 204 1.76 -16.71 -10.30
N THR A 205 0.74 -15.88 -10.42
CA THR A 205 -0.56 -16.10 -9.79
C THR A 205 -1.53 -16.65 -10.84
N PRO A 206 -2.42 -17.60 -10.49
CA PRO A 206 -3.53 -17.96 -11.35
C PRO A 206 -4.30 -16.70 -11.75
N ASP A 207 -4.63 -16.57 -13.02
CA ASP A 207 -5.39 -15.44 -13.56
C ASP A 207 -6.86 -15.59 -13.13
N LEU A 208 -7.13 -15.26 -11.87
CA LEU A 208 -8.46 -15.25 -11.30
C LEU A 208 -8.89 -13.80 -11.07
N GLU A 209 -10.14 -13.52 -11.38
CA GLU A 209 -10.73 -12.21 -11.16
C GLU A 209 -10.67 -11.87 -9.65
N THR A 210 -10.25 -10.63 -9.38
CA THR A 210 -10.15 -10.07 -8.02
C THR A 210 -10.99 -8.79 -7.96
N PRO A 211 -11.70 -8.51 -6.85
CA PRO A 211 -12.40 -7.24 -6.69
C PRO A 211 -11.41 -6.08 -6.78
N ASP A 212 -11.82 -4.98 -7.40
CA ASP A 212 -10.96 -3.82 -7.56
C ASP A 212 -10.65 -3.18 -6.21
N PHE A 213 -9.41 -2.75 -6.03
CA PHE A 213 -8.99 -2.02 -4.84
C PHE A 213 -7.90 -1.00 -5.13
N LEU A 214 -7.88 0.04 -4.31
CA LEU A 214 -6.80 1.01 -4.22
C LEU A 214 -5.95 0.72 -2.98
N ILE A 215 -4.64 0.60 -3.15
CA ILE A 215 -3.71 0.53 -2.01
C ILE A 215 -3.57 1.95 -1.44
N LEU A 216 -3.90 2.15 -0.17
CA LEU A 216 -3.75 3.44 0.52
C LEU A 216 -2.40 3.56 1.24
N LYS A 217 -1.83 2.42 1.62
CA LYS A 217 -0.53 2.30 2.29
C LYS A 217 0.07 0.93 2.01
N ARG A 218 1.32 0.87 1.57
CA ARG A 218 2.12 -0.34 1.51
C ARG A 218 3.40 -0.15 2.29
N THR A 219 3.57 -0.96 3.32
CA THR A 219 4.83 -1.07 4.06
C THR A 219 5.59 -2.32 3.64
N ALA A 220 6.79 -2.53 4.19
CA ALA A 220 7.51 -3.79 4.03
C ALA A 220 6.76 -5.02 4.59
N LYS A 221 5.77 -4.85 5.47
CA LYS A 221 5.12 -5.94 6.22
C LYS A 221 3.63 -6.11 5.94
N PHE A 222 2.94 -5.03 5.56
CA PHE A 222 1.49 -5.05 5.36
C PHE A 222 1.05 -4.00 4.36
N GLU A 223 -0.17 -4.19 3.86
CA GLU A 223 -0.87 -3.26 2.98
C GLU A 223 -2.22 -2.88 3.57
N VAL A 224 -2.62 -1.62 3.36
CA VAL A 224 -3.97 -1.12 3.60
C VAL A 224 -4.61 -0.92 2.24
N ARG A 225 -5.74 -1.62 2.00
CA ARG A 225 -6.46 -1.59 0.74
C ARG A 225 -7.87 -1.07 0.97
N ARG A 226 -8.34 -0.21 0.07
CA ARG A 226 -9.74 0.22 -0.02
C ARG A 226 -10.35 -0.47 -1.24
N TYR A 227 -11.23 -1.43 -1.00
CA TYR A 227 -11.95 -2.11 -2.07
C TYR A 227 -13.07 -1.22 -2.63
N ALA A 228 -13.31 -1.33 -3.94
CA ALA A 228 -14.55 -0.87 -4.54
C ALA A 228 -15.73 -1.72 -4.01
N SER A 229 -16.96 -1.28 -4.26
CA SER A 229 -18.12 -2.13 -4.01
C SER A 229 -18.02 -3.41 -4.85
N PHE A 230 -18.34 -4.55 -4.26
CA PHE A 230 -18.43 -5.84 -4.94
C PHE A 230 -19.56 -6.68 -4.33
N ILE A 231 -20.09 -7.63 -5.10
CA ILE A 231 -21.10 -8.58 -4.61
C ILE A 231 -20.41 -9.87 -4.14
N VAL A 232 -20.91 -10.44 -3.04
CA VAL A 232 -20.47 -11.74 -2.52
C VAL A 232 -21.62 -12.73 -2.45
N ALA A 233 -21.31 -14.01 -2.63
CA ALA A 233 -22.10 -15.11 -2.11
C ALA A 233 -21.56 -15.48 -0.73
N GLU A 234 -22.44 -15.52 0.27
CA GLU A 234 -22.08 -15.74 1.67
C GLU A 234 -22.82 -16.94 2.25
N THR A 235 -22.14 -17.71 3.09
CA THR A 235 -22.77 -18.66 4.01
C THR A 235 -22.16 -18.57 5.41
N LYS A 236 -22.90 -19.06 6.42
CA LYS A 236 -22.36 -19.25 7.77
C LYS A 236 -21.30 -20.35 7.74
N GLY A 237 -20.13 -20.05 8.29
CA GLY A 237 -19.06 -21.01 8.52
C GLY A 237 -19.11 -21.53 9.95
N ASP A 238 -18.75 -22.80 10.14
CA ASP A 238 -18.69 -23.40 11.48
C ASP A 238 -17.47 -22.91 12.28
N GLU A 239 -16.35 -22.62 11.61
CA GLU A 239 -15.08 -22.17 12.20
C GLU A 239 -14.27 -21.31 11.20
N LEU A 240 -13.32 -20.51 11.70
CA LEU A 240 -12.39 -19.70 10.89
C LEU A 240 -11.56 -20.52 9.87
N SER A 241 -11.43 -21.83 10.09
CA SER A 241 -10.66 -22.76 9.24
C SER A 241 -11.53 -23.90 8.64
N GLY A 242 -12.86 -23.81 8.78
CA GLY A 242 -13.78 -24.87 8.37
C GLY A 242 -13.96 -24.95 6.84
N SER A 243 -13.85 -26.15 6.28
CA SER A 243 -14.07 -26.39 4.83
C SER A 243 -15.55 -26.51 4.43
N SER A 244 -16.47 -26.60 5.41
CA SER A 244 -17.91 -26.77 5.19
C SER A 244 -18.52 -25.55 4.49
N GLY A 245 -18.33 -24.36 5.06
CA GLY A 245 -18.85 -23.12 4.47
C GLY A 245 -18.28 -22.86 3.07
N PHE A 246 -16.97 -23.10 2.86
CA PHE A 246 -16.37 -22.99 1.52
C PHE A 246 -17.05 -23.94 0.51
N ARG A 247 -17.36 -25.19 0.89
CA ARG A 247 -18.02 -26.15 0.00
C ARG A 247 -19.43 -25.70 -0.40
N GLU A 248 -20.13 -25.00 0.48
CA GLU A 248 -21.46 -24.50 0.21
C GLU A 248 -21.44 -23.31 -0.75
N VAL A 249 -20.62 -22.28 -0.50
CA VAL A 249 -20.46 -21.16 -1.46
C VAL A 249 -19.84 -21.62 -2.78
N ALA A 250 -18.92 -22.59 -2.75
CA ALA A 250 -18.40 -23.25 -3.96
C ALA A 250 -19.52 -23.98 -4.70
N GLY A 251 -20.42 -24.66 -3.98
CA GLY A 251 -21.61 -25.26 -4.56
C GLY A 251 -22.48 -24.24 -5.29
N TYR A 252 -22.73 -23.09 -4.68
CA TYR A 252 -23.49 -21.99 -5.29
C TYR A 252 -22.89 -21.55 -6.62
N ILE A 253 -21.57 -21.30 -6.67
CA ILE A 253 -20.90 -20.85 -7.90
C ILE A 253 -20.79 -21.95 -8.97
N PHE A 254 -20.85 -23.23 -8.58
CA PHE A 254 -20.84 -24.37 -9.51
C PHE A 254 -22.25 -24.92 -9.82
N GLY A 255 -23.29 -24.07 -9.78
CA GLY A 255 -24.62 -24.40 -10.28
C GLY A 255 -25.61 -24.95 -9.25
N LYS A 256 -25.26 -24.98 -7.95
CA LYS A 256 -26.24 -25.25 -6.87
C LYS A 256 -26.98 -23.98 -6.45
N ASN A 257 -27.44 -23.20 -7.43
CA ASN A 257 -28.33 -22.06 -7.24
C ASN A 257 -29.66 -22.29 -7.98
N SER A 258 -30.68 -21.48 -7.70
CA SER A 258 -32.03 -21.65 -8.25
C SER A 258 -32.10 -21.59 -9.77
N THR A 259 -31.13 -20.92 -10.41
CA THR A 259 -31.01 -20.77 -11.87
C THR A 259 -30.08 -21.81 -12.51
N MET A 260 -29.46 -22.70 -11.73
CA MET A 260 -28.43 -23.65 -12.19
C MET A 260 -27.28 -22.99 -12.96
N GLU A 261 -26.99 -21.72 -12.65
CA GLU A 261 -25.97 -20.92 -13.34
C GLU A 261 -24.58 -21.21 -12.78
N THR A 262 -23.56 -21.27 -13.64
CA THR A 262 -22.17 -21.47 -13.22
C THR A 262 -21.38 -20.17 -13.33
N PHE A 263 -20.51 -19.94 -12.35
CA PHE A 263 -19.69 -18.75 -12.23
C PHE A 263 -18.20 -19.14 -12.20
N PRO A 264 -17.31 -18.38 -12.85
CA PRO A 264 -15.87 -18.56 -12.66
C PRO A 264 -15.45 -18.31 -11.21
N MET A 265 -14.44 -19.04 -10.75
CA MET A 265 -13.80 -18.79 -9.46
C MET A 265 -13.17 -17.41 -9.42
N THR A 266 -13.23 -16.77 -8.25
CA THR A 266 -12.59 -15.49 -7.97
C THR A 266 -11.63 -15.62 -6.80
N THR A 267 -10.81 -14.58 -6.58
CA THR A 267 -9.89 -14.50 -5.45
C THR A 267 -9.96 -13.10 -4.81
N PRO A 268 -9.74 -12.96 -3.50
CA PRO A 268 -9.63 -14.02 -2.50
C PRO A 268 -11.00 -14.57 -2.07
N VAL A 269 -10.98 -15.67 -1.33
CA VAL A 269 -12.10 -16.08 -0.48
C VAL A 269 -11.95 -15.36 0.85
N PHE A 270 -12.98 -14.69 1.33
CA PHE A 270 -12.96 -14.01 2.62
C PHE A 270 -13.58 -14.87 3.70
N THR A 271 -12.99 -14.82 4.89
CA THR A 271 -13.57 -15.33 6.14
C THR A 271 -13.80 -14.14 7.05
N VAL A 272 -15.05 -13.87 7.38
CA VAL A 272 -15.47 -12.71 8.17
C VAL A 272 -16.01 -13.20 9.50
N ALA A 273 -15.61 -12.56 10.60
CA ALA A 273 -16.28 -12.73 11.88
C ALA A 273 -17.32 -11.62 12.05
N ASN A 274 -18.56 -12.02 12.29
CA ASN A 274 -19.71 -11.12 12.38
C ASN A 274 -19.91 -10.58 13.80
N ASP A 275 -19.18 -11.11 14.77
CA ASP A 275 -19.22 -10.72 16.17
C ASP A 275 -17.80 -10.55 16.75
N THR A 276 -17.71 -9.81 17.86
CA THR A 276 -16.45 -9.55 18.55
C THR A 276 -15.88 -10.80 19.22
N GLU A 277 -16.73 -11.77 19.56
CA GLU A 277 -16.32 -13.04 20.19
C GLU A 277 -15.86 -14.08 19.15
N LEU A 278 -15.90 -13.75 17.86
CA LEU A 278 -15.54 -14.62 16.74
C LEU A 278 -16.35 -15.93 16.71
N SER A 279 -17.55 -15.92 17.30
CA SER A 279 -18.43 -17.07 17.42
C SER A 279 -19.31 -17.25 16.18
N GLU A 280 -19.58 -16.17 15.44
CA GLU A 280 -20.30 -16.21 14.17
C GLU A 280 -19.36 -15.88 13.02
N VAL A 281 -18.98 -16.91 12.25
CA VAL A 281 -18.12 -16.76 11.08
C VAL A 281 -18.96 -16.88 9.82
N SER A 282 -18.64 -16.09 8.79
CA SER A 282 -19.14 -16.28 7.44
C SER A 282 -17.99 -16.47 6.44
N ILE A 283 -18.25 -17.28 5.42
CA ILE A 283 -17.34 -17.48 4.29
C ILE A 283 -17.97 -16.83 3.07
N GLN A 284 -17.19 -15.98 2.40
CA GLN A 284 -17.63 -15.18 1.27
C GLN A 284 -16.77 -15.45 0.04
N ILE A 285 -17.41 -15.70 -1.10
CA ILE A 285 -16.78 -15.70 -2.42
C ILE A 285 -17.28 -14.49 -3.19
N VAL A 286 -16.36 -13.73 -3.78
CA VAL A 286 -16.68 -12.58 -4.64
C VAL A 286 -17.32 -13.09 -5.93
N LEU A 287 -18.44 -12.50 -6.33
CA LEU A 287 -19.04 -12.80 -7.62
C LEU A 287 -18.37 -11.99 -8.74
N PRO A 288 -18.28 -12.51 -9.98
CA PRO A 288 -17.72 -11.79 -11.12
C PRO A 288 -18.44 -10.47 -11.40
N LYS A 289 -17.69 -9.46 -11.89
CA LYS A 289 -18.21 -8.10 -12.14
C LYS A 289 -19.42 -8.06 -13.09
N GLU A 290 -19.53 -9.01 -14.01
CA GLU A 290 -20.66 -9.11 -14.94
C GLU A 290 -22.02 -9.14 -14.22
N LYS A 291 -22.08 -9.72 -13.02
CA LYS A 291 -23.31 -9.73 -12.22
C LYS A 291 -23.63 -8.39 -11.58
N GLU A 292 -22.63 -7.59 -11.22
CA GLU A 292 -22.89 -6.23 -10.73
C GLU A 292 -23.60 -5.39 -11.80
N LEU A 293 -23.14 -5.48 -13.04
CA LEU A 293 -23.69 -4.72 -14.16
C LEU A 293 -25.11 -5.15 -14.53
N SER A 294 -25.43 -6.44 -14.40
CA SER A 294 -26.78 -6.96 -14.69
C SER A 294 -27.86 -6.41 -13.76
N LYS A 295 -27.49 -6.06 -12.51
CA LYS A 295 -28.43 -5.51 -11.52
C LYS A 295 -28.75 -4.04 -11.79
N HIS A 296 -27.80 -3.29 -12.34
CA HIS A 296 -27.95 -1.86 -12.68
C HIS A 296 -28.68 -1.64 -14.01
N ARG A 297 -28.78 -2.66 -14.88
CA ARG A 297 -29.52 -2.57 -16.15
C ARG A 297 -31.04 -2.80 -16.04
N ASN A 298 -31.52 -3.25 -14.88
CA ASN A 298 -32.93 -3.59 -14.65
C ASN A 298 -33.67 -2.56 -13.77
N ILE A 299 -33.23 -1.29 -13.80
CA ILE A 299 -33.90 -0.16 -13.13
C ILE A 299 -34.24 0.88 -14.20
#